data_AF-A0A2V1BA87-F1
#
_entry.id   AF-A0A2V1BA87-F1
#
_cell.length_a   1.000
_cell.length_b   1.000
_cell.length_c   1.000
_cell.angle_alpha   90.00
_cell.angle_beta   90.00
_cell.angle_gamma   90.00
#
_symmetry.space_group_name_H-M   'P 1'
#
loop_
_entity.id
_entity.type
_entity.pdbx_description
1 polymer ?
#
loop_
_entity_poly.entity_id
_entity_poly.type
_entity_poly.pdbx_seq_one_letter_code
_entity_poly.pdbx_strand_id
1 'polypeptide(L)'
;HTQYNSKNIRPSEEEFSRLLQSLVARFSHVYVVVDALDECNPKTRSKFMEKLQESAANLHLLCTSRHLGDIQEAFAETSHLEILASDADVSRYLEAQILQVPKLVKFCKKAGGLQSSIIKKLVEKAKGMSVSSLNLSAPLLLTWLGSYSLNCTLNH
;
A
#
# COMPACT_ATOMS: atom_id res chain seq x y z
N HIS A 1 -4.40 -31.78 -16.03
CA HIS A 1 -4.51 -30.63 -16.95
C HIS A 1 -5.99 -30.38 -17.21
N THR A 2 -6.58 -29.44 -16.48
CA THR A 2 -8.01 -29.12 -16.63
C THR A 2 -8.12 -27.78 -17.35
N GLN A 3 -8.82 -27.79 -18.48
CA GLN A 3 -9.01 -26.67 -19.39
C GLN A 3 -9.51 -25.41 -18.67
N TYR A 4 -8.76 -24.32 -18.80
CA TYR A 4 -9.19 -22.97 -18.41
C TYR A 4 -10.05 -22.41 -19.55
N ASN A 5 -11.37 -22.38 -19.36
CA ASN A 5 -12.34 -21.93 -20.35
C ASN A 5 -12.45 -20.39 -20.29
N SER A 6 -12.39 -19.74 -21.44
CA SER A 6 -12.28 -18.28 -21.65
C SER A 6 -13.59 -17.51 -21.40
N LYS A 7 -14.26 -17.79 -20.28
CA LYS A 7 -15.28 -16.92 -19.71
C LYS A 7 -14.67 -16.32 -18.44
N ASN A 8 -14.88 -15.03 -18.24
CA ASN A 8 -14.32 -14.22 -17.15
C ASN A 8 -14.92 -14.64 -15.78
N ILE A 9 -14.73 -15.90 -15.39
CA ILE A 9 -15.28 -16.51 -14.19
C ILE A 9 -14.26 -16.28 -13.09
N ARG A 10 -14.59 -15.34 -12.19
CA ARG A 10 -13.85 -15.20 -10.94
C ARG A 10 -14.00 -16.51 -10.16
N PRO A 11 -12.90 -17.11 -9.67
CA PRO A 11 -12.99 -18.29 -8.82
C PRO A 11 -13.90 -18.02 -7.62
N SER A 12 -14.62 -19.04 -7.15
CA SER A 12 -15.32 -18.95 -5.87
C SER A 12 -14.31 -18.76 -4.72
N GLU A 13 -14.80 -18.35 -3.55
CA GLU A 13 -13.96 -18.20 -2.36
C GLU A 13 -13.26 -19.53 -2.01
N GLU A 14 -13.98 -20.65 -2.14
CA GLU A 14 -13.49 -22.00 -1.88
C GLU A 14 -12.49 -22.47 -2.94
N GLU A 15 -12.69 -22.10 -4.21
CA GLU A 15 -11.73 -22.39 -5.28
C GLU A 15 -10.42 -21.63 -5.07
N PHE A 16 -10.51 -20.35 -4.69
CA PHE A 16 -9.34 -19.54 -4.41
C PHE A 16 -8.58 -20.05 -3.18
N SER A 17 -9.29 -20.39 -2.08
CA SER A 17 -8.66 -20.97 -0.89
C SER A 17 -7.95 -22.29 -1.19
N ARG A 18 -8.57 -23.20 -1.96
CA ARG A 18 -7.93 -24.46 -2.38
C ARG A 18 -6.71 -24.23 -3.26
N LEU A 19 -6.80 -23.28 -4.20
CA LEU A 19 -5.67 -22.93 -5.04
C LEU A 19 -4.50 -22.40 -4.20
N LEU A 20 -4.76 -21.48 -3.27
CA LEU A 20 -3.74 -20.91 -2.39
C LEU A 20 -3.08 -22.01 -1.56
N GLN A 21 -3.86 -22.88 -0.91
CA GLN A 21 -3.35 -24.02 -0.15
C GLN A 21 -2.48 -24.94 -1.02
N SER A 22 -2.91 -25.23 -2.25
CA SER A 22 -2.13 -26.06 -3.16
C SER A 22 -0.80 -25.42 -3.57
N LEU A 23 -0.74 -24.08 -3.67
CA LEU A 23 0.50 -23.35 -3.95
C LEU A 23 1.41 -23.39 -2.72
N VAL A 24 0.87 -23.10 -1.54
CA VAL A 24 1.59 -23.14 -0.27
C VAL A 24 2.19 -24.51 0.01
N ALA A 25 1.51 -25.60 -0.33
CA ALA A 25 2.04 -26.95 -0.19
C ALA A 25 3.19 -27.30 -1.15
N ARG A 26 3.35 -26.55 -2.25
CA ARG A 26 4.34 -26.85 -3.31
C ARG A 26 5.66 -26.11 -3.14
N PHE A 27 5.66 -24.99 -2.42
CA PHE A 27 6.83 -24.14 -2.28
C PHE A 27 7.31 -24.13 -0.85
N SER A 28 8.63 -24.10 -0.66
CA SER A 28 9.20 -24.00 0.67
C SER A 28 8.78 -22.73 1.38
N HIS A 29 8.67 -21.60 0.66
CA HIS A 29 8.20 -20.30 1.15
C HIS A 29 7.25 -19.66 0.13
N VAL A 30 6.18 -19.03 0.60
CA VAL A 30 5.21 -18.29 -0.23
C VAL A 30 5.07 -16.89 0.32
N TYR A 31 5.20 -15.88 -0.53
CA TYR A 31 5.04 -14.48 -0.14
C TYR A 31 3.77 -13.91 -0.78
N VAL A 32 2.89 -13.35 0.04
CA VAL A 32 1.64 -12.72 -0.40
C VAL A 32 1.71 -11.23 -0.06
N VAL A 33 1.53 -10.38 -1.08
CA VAL A 33 1.43 -8.93 -0.91
C VAL A 33 -0.01 -8.50 -1.16
N VAL A 34 -0.60 -7.81 -0.19
CA VAL A 34 -1.97 -7.32 -0.24
C VAL A 34 -1.92 -5.80 -0.18
N ASP A 35 -2.36 -5.16 -1.25
CA ASP A 35 -2.42 -3.70 -1.33
C ASP A 35 -3.80 -3.17 -0.90
N ALA A 36 -3.80 -2.07 -0.14
CA ALA A 36 -4.98 -1.31 0.28
C ALA A 36 -6.08 -2.16 0.95
N LEU A 37 -5.71 -2.96 1.96
CA LEU A 37 -6.62 -3.86 2.67
C LEU A 37 -7.84 -3.12 3.27
N ASP A 38 -7.69 -1.85 3.64
CA ASP A 38 -8.77 -1.00 4.19
C ASP A 38 -9.90 -0.71 3.20
N GLU A 39 -9.65 -0.79 1.89
CA GLU A 39 -10.64 -0.59 0.82
C GLU A 39 -11.54 -1.83 0.63
N CYS A 40 -11.19 -2.96 1.25
CA CYS A 40 -12.01 -4.17 1.23
C CYS A 40 -13.26 -3.98 2.10
N ASN A 41 -14.39 -4.56 1.70
CA ASN A 41 -15.58 -4.53 2.54
C ASN A 41 -15.31 -5.28 3.87
N PRO A 42 -15.83 -4.81 5.02
CA PRO A 42 -15.46 -5.36 6.32
C PRO A 42 -15.66 -6.87 6.45
N LYS A 43 -16.78 -7.41 5.94
CA LYS A 43 -17.08 -8.86 6.01
C LYS A 43 -16.06 -9.70 5.24
N THR A 44 -15.66 -9.26 4.05
CA THR A 44 -14.66 -9.96 3.24
C THR A 44 -13.28 -9.82 3.86
N ARG A 45 -12.94 -8.63 4.36
CA ARG A 45 -11.68 -8.36 5.04
C ARG A 45 -11.49 -9.27 6.26
N SER A 46 -12.46 -9.36 7.16
CA SER A 46 -12.37 -10.22 8.34
C SER A 46 -12.13 -11.69 7.99
N LYS A 47 -12.92 -12.25 7.06
CA LYS A 47 -12.74 -13.64 6.59
C LYS A 47 -11.38 -13.86 5.93
N PHE A 48 -10.92 -12.89 5.15
CA PHE A 48 -9.63 -12.97 4.48
C PHE A 48 -8.47 -12.97 5.50
N MET A 49 -8.52 -12.09 6.50
CA MET A 49 -7.52 -12.05 7.58
C MET A 49 -7.52 -13.36 8.38
N GLU A 50 -8.69 -13.89 8.74
CA GLU A 50 -8.84 -15.18 9.44
C GLU A 50 -8.18 -16.32 8.65
N LYS A 51 -8.49 -16.44 7.35
CA LYS A 51 -7.87 -17.46 6.48
C LYS A 51 -6.36 -17.33 6.34
N LEU A 52 -5.84 -16.10 6.33
CA LEU A 52 -4.40 -15.85 6.26
C LEU A 52 -3.71 -16.21 7.59
N GLN A 53 -4.35 -15.95 8.72
CA GLN A 53 -3.83 -16.34 10.03
C GLN A 53 -3.85 -17.85 10.26
N GLU A 54 -4.84 -18.55 9.70
CA GLU A 54 -4.92 -20.02 9.70
C GLU A 54 -3.99 -20.71 8.70
N SER A 55 -3.26 -19.93 7.88
CA SER A 55 -2.39 -20.48 6.84
C SER A 55 -1.10 -21.10 7.39
N ALA A 56 -0.45 -21.91 6.55
CA ALA A 56 0.75 -22.65 6.95
C ALA A 56 1.94 -21.73 7.27
N ALA A 57 2.85 -22.21 8.12
CA ALA A 57 4.02 -21.46 8.62
C ALA A 57 4.98 -20.96 7.53
N ASN A 58 4.91 -21.50 6.32
CA ASN A 58 5.71 -21.07 5.18
C ASN A 58 5.07 -19.94 4.35
N LEU A 59 3.92 -19.42 4.76
CA LEU A 59 3.28 -18.26 4.15
C LEU A 59 3.71 -16.98 4.89
N HIS A 60 4.28 -16.05 4.15
CA HIS A 60 4.70 -14.74 4.62
C HIS A 60 3.80 -13.67 4.01
N LEU A 61 3.27 -12.78 4.84
CA LEU A 61 2.31 -11.77 4.44
C LEU A 61 2.89 -10.37 4.57
N LEU A 62 2.66 -9.54 3.55
CA LEU A 62 2.87 -8.09 3.60
C LEU A 62 1.57 -7.41 3.20
N CYS A 63 0.99 -6.62 4.11
CA CYS A 63 -0.23 -5.87 3.85
C CYS A 63 0.06 -4.37 3.91
N THR A 64 -0.57 -3.60 3.02
CA THR A 64 -0.68 -2.14 3.16
C THR A 64 -2.11 -1.78 3.52
N SER A 65 -2.29 -0.85 4.47
CA SER A 65 -3.60 -0.31 4.81
C SER A 65 -3.49 1.04 5.49
N ARG A 66 -4.60 1.79 5.51
CA ARG A 66 -4.79 2.86 6.49
C ARG A 66 -5.02 2.30 7.89
N HIS A 67 -4.95 3.18 8.89
CA HIS A 67 -5.28 2.85 10.27
C HIS A 67 -6.79 2.63 10.42
N LEU A 68 -7.20 1.37 10.52
CA LEU A 68 -8.54 0.96 10.92
C LEU A 68 -8.44 0.04 12.14
N GLY A 69 -9.33 0.24 13.12
CA GLY A 69 -9.28 -0.49 14.39
C GLY A 69 -9.36 -2.00 14.24
N ASP A 70 -10.18 -2.50 13.31
CA ASP A 70 -10.33 -3.94 13.04
C ASP A 70 -9.05 -4.55 12.43
N ILE A 71 -8.35 -3.82 11.56
CA ILE A 71 -7.07 -4.25 11.01
C ILE A 71 -5.99 -4.23 12.09
N GLN A 72 -5.95 -3.17 12.91
CA GLN A 72 -4.97 -3.05 14.00
C GLN A 72 -5.15 -4.16 15.05
N GLU A 73 -6.40 -4.49 15.39
CA GLU A 73 -6.71 -5.57 16.32
C GLU A 73 -6.32 -6.93 15.74
N ALA A 74 -6.68 -7.22 14.48
CA ALA A 74 -6.35 -8.48 13.83
C ALA A 74 -4.82 -8.72 13.76
N PHE A 75 -4.05 -7.64 13.58
CA PHE A 75 -2.60 -7.71 13.39
C PHE A 75 -1.79 -7.24 14.60
N ALA A 76 -2.40 -7.11 15.79
CA ALA A 76 -1.77 -6.51 16.97
C ALA A 76 -0.41 -7.12 17.33
N GLU A 77 -0.27 -8.44 17.19
CA GLU A 77 0.95 -9.20 17.51
C GLU A 77 1.94 -9.32 16.34
N THR A 78 1.66 -8.67 15.21
CA THR A 78 2.51 -8.72 14.02
C THR A 78 3.38 -7.46 13.89
N SER A 79 4.43 -7.54 13.07
CA SER A 79 5.29 -6.37 12.82
C SER A 79 4.56 -5.31 12.02
N HIS A 80 4.61 -4.06 12.50
CA HIS A 80 4.02 -2.90 11.82
C HIS A 80 5.10 -1.93 11.38
N LEU A 81 4.95 -1.39 10.17
CA LEU A 81 5.78 -0.29 9.66
C LEU A 81 4.87 0.87 9.30
N GLU A 82 4.97 1.96 10.07
CA GLU A 82 4.26 3.19 9.76
C GLU A 82 5.02 3.96 8.66
N ILE A 83 4.33 4.26 7.56
CA ILE A 83 4.90 5.01 6.43
C ILE A 83 4.29 6.41 6.44
N LEU A 84 5.09 7.40 6.86
CA LEU A 84 4.70 8.80 6.90
C LEU A 84 5.62 9.62 5.98
N ALA A 85 5.01 10.50 5.18
CA ALA A 85 5.77 11.50 4.43
C ALA A 85 6.19 12.63 5.38
N SER A 86 7.47 13.01 5.35
CA SER A 86 7.90 14.19 6.08
C SER A 86 7.37 15.46 5.42
N ASP A 87 7.28 16.55 6.19
CA ASP A 87 6.91 17.88 5.66
C ASP A 87 7.83 18.31 4.50
N ALA A 88 9.10 17.88 4.53
CA ALA A 88 10.07 18.11 3.46
C ALA A 88 9.72 17.31 2.20
N ASP A 89 9.33 16.05 2.33
CA ASP A 89 8.91 15.21 1.20
C ASP A 89 7.65 15.77 0.54
N VAL A 90 6.65 16.17 1.35
CA VAL A 90 5.42 16.80 0.88
C VAL A 90 5.73 18.12 0.18
N SER A 91 6.61 18.95 0.76
CA SER A 91 7.03 20.22 0.15
C SER A 91 7.67 19.99 -1.22
N ARG A 92 8.64 19.06 -1.30
CA ARG A 92 9.35 18.73 -2.53
C ARG A 92 8.42 18.19 -3.61
N TYR A 93 7.48 17.33 -3.22
CA TYR A 93 6.45 16.82 -4.12
C TYR A 93 5.59 17.97 -4.67
N LEU A 94 5.10 18.87 -3.81
CA LEU A 94 4.26 20.00 -4.22
C LEU A 94 4.99 20.98 -5.14
N GLU A 95 6.27 21.27 -4.88
CA GLU A 95 7.10 22.07 -5.78
C GLU A 95 7.18 21.46 -7.17
N ALA A 96 7.45 20.15 -7.26
CA ALA A 96 7.50 19.44 -8.52
C ALA A 96 6.15 19.46 -9.24
N GLN A 97 5.03 19.28 -8.53
CA GLN A 97 3.68 19.32 -9.09
C GLN A 97 3.30 20.71 -9.63
N ILE A 98 3.67 21.78 -8.92
CA ILE A 98 3.41 23.16 -9.38
C ILE A 98 4.10 23.41 -10.72
N LEU A 99 5.34 22.93 -10.90
CA LEU A 99 6.10 23.07 -12.14
C LEU A 99 5.46 22.32 -13.33
N GLN A 100 4.74 21.23 -13.07
CA GLN A 100 4.08 20.45 -14.11
C GLN A 100 2.82 21.10 -14.67
N VAL A 101 2.26 22.12 -14.00
CA VAL A 101 1.01 22.77 -14.42
C VAL A 101 1.30 24.20 -14.90
N PRO A 102 1.35 24.45 -16.23
CA PRO A 102 1.76 25.76 -16.78
C PRO A 102 0.93 26.94 -16.29
N LYS A 103 -0.36 26.73 -16.00
CA LYS A 103 -1.24 27.76 -15.42
C LYS A 103 -0.79 28.13 -14.00
N LEU A 104 -0.48 27.14 -13.16
CA LEU A 104 -0.02 27.38 -11.78
C LEU A 104 1.34 28.08 -11.79
N VAL A 105 2.26 27.68 -12.66
CA VAL A 105 3.54 28.38 -12.85
C VAL A 105 3.31 29.86 -13.19
N LYS A 106 2.41 30.16 -14.13
CA LYS A 106 2.08 31.55 -14.49
C LYS A 106 1.52 32.34 -13.30
N PHE A 107 0.63 31.77 -12.50
CA PHE A 107 0.09 32.45 -11.32
C PHE A 107 1.15 32.68 -10.24
N CYS A 108 1.98 31.67 -9.96
CA CYS A 108 3.05 31.78 -8.97
C CYS A 108 4.12 32.81 -9.37
N LYS A 109 4.40 32.97 -10.67
CA LYS A 109 5.31 34.02 -11.17
C LYS A 109 4.71 35.42 -11.07
N LYS A 110 3.40 35.57 -11.24
CA LYS A 110 2.71 36.88 -11.18
C LYS A 110 2.47 37.35 -9.75
N ALA A 111 2.15 36.44 -8.84
CA ALA A 111 1.88 36.74 -7.44
C ALA A 111 3.06 36.25 -6.58
N GLY A 112 3.95 37.19 -6.23
CA GLY A 112 5.09 36.90 -5.35
C GLY A 112 4.63 36.25 -4.03
N GLY A 113 5.30 35.16 -3.65
CA GLY A 113 4.98 34.42 -2.42
C GLY A 113 3.78 33.48 -2.49
N LEU A 114 3.01 33.45 -3.61
CA LEU A 114 1.86 32.54 -3.75
C LEU A 114 2.28 31.07 -3.67
N GLN A 115 3.38 30.69 -4.32
CA GLN A 115 3.92 29.34 -4.30
C GLN A 115 4.22 28.89 -2.86
N SER A 116 4.97 29.70 -2.11
CA SER A 116 5.31 29.41 -0.72
C SER A 116 4.07 29.31 0.16
N SER A 117 3.06 30.15 -0.07
CA SER A 117 1.78 30.12 0.65
C SER A 117 1.00 28.83 0.39
N ILE A 118 0.94 28.37 -0.88
CA ILE A 118 0.30 27.11 -1.26
C ILE A 118 1.00 25.93 -0.58
N ILE A 119 2.33 25.85 -0.73
CA ILE A 119 3.12 24.74 -0.18
C ILE A 119 2.95 24.69 1.34
N LYS A 120 3.18 25.81 2.03
CA LYS A 120 3.05 25.89 3.49
C LYS A 120 1.68 25.42 3.97
N LYS A 121 0.60 25.95 3.38
CA LYS A 121 -0.77 25.57 3.78
C LYS A 121 -1.06 24.09 3.53
N LEU A 122 -0.55 23.53 2.43
CA LEU A 122 -0.77 22.11 2.11
C LEU A 122 0.04 21.19 3.02
N VAL A 123 1.29 21.54 3.34
CA VAL A 123 2.13 20.81 4.31
C VAL A 123 1.49 20.81 5.69
N GLU A 124 1.09 21.99 6.19
CA GLU A 124 0.39 22.13 7.48
C GLU A 124 -0.90 21.29 7.55
N LYS A 125 -1.57 21.09 6.42
CA LYS A 125 -2.81 20.29 6.33
C LYS A 125 -2.57 18.81 6.04
N ALA A 126 -1.45 18.45 5.42
CA ALA A 126 -1.12 17.08 5.09
C ALA A 126 -0.95 16.23 6.35
N LYS A 127 -0.37 16.76 7.43
CA LYS A 127 -0.16 16.02 8.69
C LYS A 127 0.46 14.62 8.46
N GLY A 128 1.42 14.53 7.55
CA GLY A 128 2.03 13.25 7.17
C GLY A 128 1.18 12.33 6.29
N MET A 129 -0.08 12.67 5.99
CA MET A 129 -0.90 11.97 5.00
C MET A 129 -0.37 12.26 3.59
N SER A 130 0.36 11.30 3.03
CA SER A 130 0.53 11.21 1.59
C SER A 130 -0.75 10.62 0.99
N VAL A 131 -1.42 11.36 0.12
CA VAL A 131 -2.64 10.87 -0.53
C VAL A 131 -2.24 9.75 -1.51
N SER A 132 -2.57 8.52 -1.13
CA SER A 132 -2.40 7.27 -1.89
C SER A 132 -3.21 7.20 -3.20
N SER A 133 -3.78 8.31 -3.69
CA SER A 133 -4.45 8.35 -5.00
C SER A 133 -3.48 8.57 -6.18
N LEU A 134 -2.19 8.75 -5.91
CA LEU A 134 -1.17 8.59 -6.95
C LEU A 134 -0.86 7.12 -7.08
N ASN A 135 -1.59 6.48 -8.00
CA ASN A 135 -1.22 5.29 -8.75
C ASN A 135 0.20 4.84 -8.41
N LEU A 136 0.32 4.01 -7.37
CA LEU A 136 1.58 3.49 -6.87
C LEU A 136 1.98 2.41 -7.87
N SER A 137 2.38 2.84 -9.08
CA SER A 137 3.03 1.95 -10.01
C SER A 137 4.23 1.39 -9.25
N ALA A 138 4.26 0.06 -9.13
CA ALA A 138 5.30 -0.75 -8.49
C ALA A 138 6.75 -0.19 -8.55
N PRO A 139 7.22 0.49 -9.62
CA PRO A 139 8.54 1.13 -9.62
C PRO A 139 8.82 2.13 -8.48
N LEU A 140 7.83 2.91 -8.00
CA LEU A 140 8.11 3.94 -6.98
C LEU A 140 8.38 3.35 -5.58
N LEU A 141 7.71 2.24 -5.24
CA LEU A 141 7.99 1.49 -4.01
C LEU A 141 9.42 0.91 -4.03
N LEU A 142 9.88 0.40 -5.17
CA LEU A 142 11.25 -0.15 -5.28
C LEU A 142 12.33 0.94 -5.22
N THR A 143 12.08 2.12 -5.77
CA THR A 143 13.02 3.25 -5.64
C THR A 143 13.09 3.83 -4.23
N TRP A 144 11.97 3.81 -3.49
CA TRP A 144 11.92 4.33 -2.13
C TRP A 144 12.44 3.30 -1.11
N LEU A 145 12.09 2.02 -1.25
CA LEU A 145 12.67 0.92 -0.46
C LEU A 145 14.15 0.67 -0.80
N GLY A 146 14.61 0.98 -2.02
CA GLY A 146 16.01 0.83 -2.41
C GLY A 146 16.99 1.78 -1.72
N SER A 147 16.49 2.84 -1.05
CA SER A 147 17.33 3.77 -0.25
C SER A 147 17.44 3.36 1.23
N TYR A 148 16.62 2.41 1.69
CA TYR A 148 16.68 1.86 3.04
C TYR A 148 16.99 0.37 2.94
N SER A 149 18.23 -0.01 3.28
CA SER A 149 18.59 -1.40 3.51
C SER A 149 17.65 -1.99 4.57
N LEU A 150 16.58 -2.66 4.13
CA LEU A 150 15.67 -3.40 4.99
C LEU A 150 16.41 -4.63 5.51
N ASN A 151 17.13 -4.45 6.61
CA ASN A 151 17.44 -5.54 7.52
C ASN A 151 16.15 -5.90 8.27
N CYS A 152 15.22 -6.56 7.58
CA CYS A 152 14.14 -7.28 8.22
C CYS A 152 14.59 -8.74 8.38
N THR A 153 15.26 -9.04 9.49
CA THR A 153 15.35 -10.41 9.99
C THR A 153 13.95 -10.86 10.41
N LEU A 154 13.31 -11.68 9.58
CA LEU A 154 12.16 -12.48 9.96
C LEU A 154 12.64 -13.64 10.86
N ASN A 155 12.41 -13.51 12.17
CA ASN A 155 12.12 -14.65 13.04
C ASN A 155 10.61 -14.49 13.35
N HIS A 156 9.73 -15.47 13.15
CA HIS A 156 9.82 -16.87 13.54
C HIS A 156 8.99 -17.77 12.60
#